data_AF-A0A413RYL8-F1
#
_entry.id   AF-A0A413RYL8-F1
#
_cell.length_a   1.000
_cell.length_b   1.000
_cell.length_c   1.000
_cell.angle_alpha   90.00
_cell.angle_beta   90.00
_cell.angle_gamma   90.00
#
_symmetry.space_group_name_H-M   'P 1'
#
loop_
_entity.id
_entity.type
_entity.pdbx_description
1 polymer ?
#
loop_
_entity_poly.entity_id
_entity_poly.type
_entity_poly.pdbx_seq_one_letter_code
_entity_poly.pdbx_strand_id
1 'polypeptide(L)'
;MVLPNYNKEVELTKNGDMCHYATDFSGYANLTEAKIKEMGYKIVAGKLPKDNNEIAISSYVYETYAKAGYISEDGTKSEIKYYNDLVGKKLKIDKKEFTVVGIVDTKVDMDRYKSISEDSKGKTSAQNLTDFALSQELAHIQQYSLACNIFVSEGMLNSIKEEYPNYVQLITNYMYVSSDDTYIDSSRIASLSEIDTKDVTWVDGEKTKLADNEIIIDINALSKNDEEGYSYSKKEALKILKDSQYTLDYYIDNEDKSINGVKVVGVLNADGKADKYSDLYVLPDSLYNLKWTEGKGEYSYAVATMPTNKADIEKLVKYCYTEQGNMKYQIENSVTFELDTVNEVLKVMSKVFLYIGIGFAVFAMIMLSNFIATSISYKKQEIGILRAIGARSNDVFRIFFLESFIIAMINFVLSTIGTGVATAIINGMFRKKAGILITILNFGPRQILLLLVISIGVAAVASFIPVYKIASKRPIEAIRNR
;
A
#
# COMPACT_ATOMS: atom_id res chain seq x y z
N MET A 1 -17.06 -9.94 -7.82
CA MET A 1 -18.17 -10.73 -8.39
C MET A 1 -19.08 -9.75 -9.11
N VAL A 2 -19.22 -9.82 -10.43
CA VAL A 2 -19.96 -8.82 -11.20
C VAL A 2 -21.42 -8.75 -10.76
N LEU A 3 -21.95 -7.53 -10.59
CA LEU A 3 -23.34 -7.32 -10.20
C LEU A 3 -24.27 -7.85 -11.29
N PRO A 4 -25.17 -8.80 -10.99
CA PRO A 4 -25.99 -9.44 -12.01
C PRO A 4 -27.30 -8.67 -12.22
N ASN A 5 -28.01 -9.01 -13.30
CA ASN A 5 -29.41 -8.63 -13.52
C ASN A 5 -29.74 -7.12 -13.52
N TYR A 6 -28.77 -6.21 -13.70
CA TYR A 6 -29.06 -4.80 -14.00
C TYR A 6 -28.96 -4.53 -15.50
N ASN A 7 -29.64 -3.49 -16.00
CA ASN A 7 -29.58 -3.17 -17.43
C ASN A 7 -28.24 -2.50 -17.80
N LYS A 8 -27.33 -3.28 -18.40
CA LYS A 8 -26.02 -2.79 -18.86
C LYS A 8 -26.08 -1.79 -20.02
N GLU A 9 -27.23 -1.66 -20.69
CA GLU A 9 -27.43 -0.65 -21.74
C GLU A 9 -27.64 0.77 -21.16
N VAL A 10 -27.95 0.87 -19.86
CA VAL A 10 -28.11 2.17 -19.19
C VAL A 10 -26.73 2.69 -18.79
N GLU A 11 -26.39 3.88 -19.28
CA GLU A 11 -25.16 4.57 -18.93
C GLU A 11 -25.17 4.96 -17.43
N LEU A 12 -24.32 4.30 -16.65
CA LEU A 12 -24.13 4.58 -15.21
C LEU A 12 -23.19 5.76 -14.96
N THR A 13 -22.23 6.00 -15.85
CA THR A 13 -21.25 7.07 -15.76
C THR A 13 -20.98 7.68 -17.12
N LYS A 14 -20.72 8.98 -17.15
CA LYS A 14 -20.28 9.72 -18.35
C LYS A 14 -18.76 9.88 -18.39
N ASN A 15 -18.06 9.46 -17.35
CA ASN A 15 -16.63 9.65 -17.19
C ASN A 15 -15.84 8.36 -17.47
N GLY A 16 -16.03 7.79 -18.66
CA GLY A 16 -15.32 6.57 -19.10
C GLY A 16 -15.33 5.47 -18.04
N ASP A 17 -14.15 5.15 -17.52
CA ASP A 17 -13.94 4.04 -16.58
C ASP A 17 -14.34 4.35 -15.12
N MET A 18 -14.61 5.61 -14.76
CA MET A 18 -14.91 6.00 -13.38
C MET A 18 -16.40 5.99 -13.07
N CYS A 19 -16.88 5.04 -12.26
CA CYS A 19 -18.27 4.90 -11.87
C CYS A 19 -18.47 5.01 -10.35
N HIS A 20 -19.38 5.89 -9.90
CA HIS A 20 -19.75 5.99 -8.48
C HIS A 20 -20.81 4.98 -8.03
N TYR A 21 -21.42 4.24 -8.97
CA TYR A 21 -22.34 3.15 -8.68
C TYR A 21 -21.58 1.84 -8.47
N ALA A 22 -22.13 0.95 -7.64
CA ALA A 22 -21.57 -0.39 -7.49
C ALA A 22 -21.81 -1.21 -8.76
N THR A 23 -20.74 -1.75 -9.35
CA THR A 23 -20.81 -2.69 -10.49
C THR A 23 -20.45 -4.11 -10.10
N ASP A 24 -19.95 -4.30 -8.88
CA ASP A 24 -19.41 -5.56 -8.39
C ASP A 24 -19.71 -5.71 -6.89
N PHE A 25 -19.89 -6.95 -6.47
CA PHE A 25 -19.80 -7.35 -5.06
C PHE A 25 -18.35 -7.67 -4.70
N SER A 26 -17.93 -7.21 -3.52
CA SER A 26 -16.57 -7.39 -2.97
C SER A 26 -16.42 -8.66 -2.13
N GLY A 27 -17.53 -9.28 -1.70
CA GLY A 27 -17.48 -10.52 -0.93
C GLY A 27 -18.81 -10.88 -0.25
N TYR A 28 -18.75 -11.85 0.65
CA TYR A 28 -19.87 -12.29 1.48
C TYR A 28 -19.64 -11.91 2.93
N ALA A 29 -20.70 -11.53 3.64
CA ALA A 29 -20.65 -11.24 5.07
C ALA A 29 -21.89 -11.77 5.76
N ASN A 30 -21.74 -12.29 6.99
CA ASN A 30 -22.88 -12.51 7.85
C ASN A 30 -23.04 -11.31 8.79
N LEU A 31 -24.28 -10.81 8.90
CA LEU A 31 -24.63 -9.74 9.83
C LEU A 31 -25.76 -10.19 10.74
N THR A 32 -25.68 -9.75 11.99
CA THR A 32 -26.77 -9.86 12.96
C THR A 32 -27.39 -8.49 13.19
N GLU A 33 -28.65 -8.45 13.64
CA GLU A 33 -29.32 -7.19 13.98
C GLU A 33 -28.56 -6.40 15.06
N ALA A 34 -27.94 -7.10 16.01
CA ALA A 34 -27.08 -6.49 17.02
C ALA A 34 -25.89 -5.77 16.38
N LYS A 35 -25.23 -6.41 15.40
CA LYS A 35 -24.07 -5.82 14.71
C LYS A 35 -24.47 -4.65 13.81
N ILE A 36 -25.61 -4.72 13.14
CA ILE A 36 -26.18 -3.59 12.40
C ILE A 36 -26.36 -2.38 13.30
N LYS A 37 -26.94 -2.57 14.49
CA LYS A 37 -27.14 -1.49 15.46
C LYS A 37 -25.82 -0.95 16.00
N GLU A 38 -24.85 -1.81 16.30
CA GLU A 38 -23.51 -1.43 16.76
C GLU A 38 -22.77 -0.58 15.71
N MET A 39 -22.88 -0.95 14.43
CA MET A 39 -22.31 -0.20 13.30
C MET A 39 -23.13 1.04 12.93
N GLY A 40 -24.30 1.22 13.56
CA GLY A 40 -25.24 2.30 13.30
C GLY A 40 -25.93 2.20 11.94
N TYR A 41 -25.90 1.03 11.29
CA TYR A 41 -26.62 0.72 10.06
C TYR A 41 -28.12 0.50 10.34
N LYS A 42 -28.91 0.43 9.28
CA LYS A 42 -30.37 0.23 9.37
C LYS A 42 -30.85 -0.72 8.30
N ILE A 43 -31.79 -1.60 8.64
CA ILE A 43 -32.54 -2.35 7.63
C ILE A 43 -33.62 -1.40 7.11
N VAL A 44 -33.52 -0.97 5.86
CA VAL A 44 -34.45 0.01 5.24
C VAL A 44 -35.59 -0.66 4.49
N ALA A 45 -35.45 -1.94 4.14
CA ALA A 45 -36.51 -2.77 3.60
C ALA A 45 -36.27 -4.25 3.94
N GLY A 46 -37.35 -5.00 4.11
CA GLY A 46 -37.30 -6.45 4.31
C GLY A 46 -36.66 -6.89 5.64
N LYS A 47 -35.86 -7.95 5.59
CA LYS A 47 -35.23 -8.63 6.74
C LYS A 47 -33.81 -9.09 6.40
N LEU A 48 -33.05 -9.51 7.40
CA LEU A 48 -31.80 -10.24 7.17
C LEU A 48 -32.07 -11.68 6.73
N PRO A 49 -31.17 -12.26 5.89
CA PRO A 49 -31.30 -13.62 5.41
C PRO A 49 -31.19 -14.63 6.55
N LYS A 50 -32.10 -15.61 6.56
CA LYS A 50 -32.06 -16.75 7.49
C LYS A 50 -31.72 -18.05 6.78
N ASP A 51 -32.19 -18.20 5.55
CA ASP A 51 -31.98 -19.38 4.73
C ASP A 51 -30.81 -19.21 3.76
N ASN A 52 -30.23 -20.31 3.27
CA ASN A 52 -29.02 -20.27 2.44
C ASN A 52 -29.25 -19.75 1.02
N ASN A 53 -30.51 -19.64 0.59
CA ASN A 53 -30.90 -19.05 -0.70
C ASN A 53 -31.40 -17.60 -0.55
N GLU A 54 -31.38 -17.03 0.65
CA GLU A 54 -31.74 -15.64 0.91
C GLU A 54 -30.48 -14.78 0.99
N ILE A 55 -30.56 -13.56 0.45
CA ILE A 55 -29.52 -12.53 0.61
C ILE A 55 -30.14 -11.19 1.00
N ALA A 56 -29.37 -10.36 1.69
CA ALA A 56 -29.62 -8.93 1.72
C ALA A 56 -28.45 -8.20 1.05
N ILE A 57 -28.74 -7.02 0.48
CA ILE A 57 -27.72 -6.17 -0.15
C ILE A 57 -27.74 -4.79 0.51
N SER A 58 -26.73 -3.98 0.24
CA SER A 58 -26.70 -2.61 0.76
C SER A 58 -27.65 -1.67 -0.01
N SER A 59 -28.03 -0.56 0.61
CA SER A 59 -28.67 0.56 -0.08
C SER A 59 -27.80 1.10 -1.23
N TYR A 60 -26.47 1.08 -1.06
CA TYR A 60 -25.51 1.50 -2.07
C TYR A 60 -25.58 0.64 -3.34
N VAL A 61 -25.66 -0.69 -3.22
CA VAL A 61 -25.84 -1.57 -4.38
C VAL A 61 -27.24 -1.40 -4.99
N TYR A 62 -28.25 -1.16 -4.18
CA TYR A 62 -29.61 -0.85 -4.66
C TYR A 62 -29.62 0.36 -5.62
N GLU A 63 -28.81 1.40 -5.39
CA GLU A 63 -28.76 2.58 -6.26
C GLU A 63 -28.43 2.24 -7.71
N THR A 64 -27.61 1.21 -7.95
CA THR A 64 -27.34 0.72 -9.31
C THR A 64 -28.61 0.18 -9.97
N TYR A 65 -29.41 -0.61 -9.25
CA TYR A 65 -30.69 -1.12 -9.75
C TYR A 65 -31.75 -0.02 -9.87
N ALA A 66 -31.76 0.96 -8.97
CA ALA A 66 -32.65 2.11 -9.08
C ALA A 66 -32.34 2.95 -10.34
N LYS A 67 -31.06 3.07 -10.67
CA LYS A 67 -30.60 3.80 -11.86
C LYS A 67 -30.81 3.03 -13.16
N ALA A 68 -30.41 1.76 -13.21
CA ALA A 68 -30.40 0.96 -14.44
C ALA A 68 -31.66 0.10 -14.63
N GLY A 69 -32.43 -0.14 -13.57
CA GLY A 69 -33.49 -1.14 -13.56
C GLY A 69 -32.96 -2.56 -13.40
N TYR A 70 -33.88 -3.50 -13.26
CA TYR A 70 -33.64 -4.93 -13.10
C TYR A 70 -34.08 -5.71 -14.34
N ILE A 71 -33.34 -6.76 -14.70
CA ILE A 71 -33.64 -7.68 -15.79
C ILE A 71 -33.69 -9.10 -15.21
N SER A 72 -34.87 -9.73 -15.22
CA SER A 72 -35.01 -11.13 -14.81
C SER A 72 -34.36 -12.09 -15.81
N GLU A 73 -34.18 -13.36 -15.42
CA GLU A 73 -33.58 -14.39 -16.29
C GLU A 73 -34.35 -14.59 -17.62
N ASP A 74 -35.65 -14.32 -17.64
CA ASP A 74 -36.48 -14.38 -18.85
C ASP A 74 -36.34 -13.15 -19.76
N GLY A 75 -35.51 -12.17 -19.37
CA GLY A 75 -35.28 -10.92 -20.10
C GLY A 75 -36.27 -9.80 -19.79
N THR A 76 -37.21 -10.00 -18.86
CA THR A 76 -38.20 -8.97 -18.51
C THR A 76 -37.53 -7.81 -17.77
N LYS A 77 -37.59 -6.61 -18.35
CA LYS A 77 -37.07 -5.37 -17.74
C LYS A 77 -38.10 -4.81 -16.74
N SER A 78 -37.66 -4.51 -15.53
CA SER A 78 -38.45 -3.90 -14.45
C SER A 78 -37.76 -2.63 -13.97
N GLU A 79 -38.53 -1.54 -13.82
CA GLU A 79 -38.05 -0.34 -13.15
C GLU A 79 -38.03 -0.56 -11.62
N ILE A 80 -37.02 -0.02 -10.94
CA ILE A 80 -36.86 -0.12 -9.48
C ILE A 80 -36.92 1.30 -8.93
N LYS A 81 -37.98 1.64 -8.18
CA LYS A 81 -38.18 3.00 -7.63
C LYS A 81 -38.04 3.03 -6.12
N TYR A 82 -38.45 1.96 -5.47
CA TYR A 82 -38.43 1.82 -4.02
C TYR A 82 -37.64 0.57 -3.63
N TYR A 83 -37.04 0.58 -2.43
CA TYR A 83 -36.30 -0.56 -1.89
C TYR A 83 -37.09 -1.89 -1.95
N ASN A 84 -38.40 -1.83 -1.70
CA ASN A 84 -39.26 -3.02 -1.73
C ASN A 84 -39.47 -3.60 -3.14
N ASP A 85 -39.19 -2.85 -4.22
CA ASP A 85 -39.32 -3.36 -5.59
C ASP A 85 -38.24 -4.41 -5.92
N LEU A 86 -37.11 -4.34 -5.22
CA LEU A 86 -36.00 -5.29 -5.35
C LEU A 86 -36.15 -6.47 -4.37
N VAL A 87 -36.84 -6.28 -3.25
CA VAL A 87 -37.15 -7.37 -2.31
C VAL A 87 -38.06 -8.40 -2.99
N GLY A 88 -37.68 -9.68 -2.92
CA GLY A 88 -38.32 -10.79 -3.60
C GLY A 88 -37.78 -11.08 -5.01
N LYS A 89 -36.95 -10.18 -5.58
CA LYS A 89 -36.27 -10.46 -6.86
C LYS A 89 -35.17 -11.49 -6.68
N LYS A 90 -34.88 -12.22 -7.75
CA LYS A 90 -33.84 -13.23 -7.81
C LYS A 90 -32.59 -12.68 -8.48
N LEU A 91 -31.44 -12.89 -7.85
CA LEU A 91 -30.12 -12.54 -8.37
C LEU A 91 -29.32 -13.81 -8.55
N LYS A 92 -28.73 -13.98 -9.72
CA LYS A 92 -27.82 -15.09 -10.00
C LYS A 92 -26.39 -14.63 -9.81
N ILE A 93 -25.78 -15.09 -8.74
CA ILE A 93 -24.41 -14.76 -8.37
C ILE A 93 -23.61 -16.05 -8.52
N ASP A 94 -22.61 -16.01 -9.40
CA ASP A 94 -21.88 -17.18 -9.87
C ASP A 94 -22.83 -18.28 -10.40
N LYS A 95 -22.83 -19.47 -9.76
CA LYS A 95 -23.70 -20.61 -10.10
C LYS A 95 -24.93 -20.73 -9.21
N LYS A 96 -25.15 -19.79 -8.29
CA LYS A 96 -26.21 -19.87 -7.28
C LYS A 96 -27.25 -18.77 -7.50
N GLU A 97 -28.51 -19.14 -7.30
CA GLU A 97 -29.62 -18.20 -7.34
C GLU A 97 -30.02 -17.82 -5.92
N PHE A 98 -30.11 -16.52 -5.66
CA PHE A 98 -30.49 -15.98 -4.37
C PHE A 98 -31.72 -15.09 -4.49
N THR A 99 -32.58 -15.13 -3.48
CA THR A 99 -33.70 -14.20 -3.34
C THR A 99 -33.28 -13.04 -2.45
N VAL A 100 -33.43 -11.81 -2.94
CA VAL A 100 -33.18 -10.60 -2.14
C VAL A 100 -34.30 -10.48 -1.10
N VAL A 101 -33.98 -10.55 0.19
CA VAL A 101 -34.97 -10.47 1.28
C VAL A 101 -34.86 -9.20 2.11
N GLY A 102 -33.83 -8.39 1.90
CA GLY A 102 -33.70 -7.12 2.57
C GLY A 102 -32.65 -6.20 1.97
N ILE A 103 -32.76 -4.92 2.33
CA ILE A 103 -31.84 -3.85 1.97
C ILE A 103 -31.33 -3.21 3.27
N VAL A 104 -30.02 -3.09 3.39
CA VAL A 104 -29.34 -2.54 4.57
C VAL A 104 -28.64 -1.23 4.21
N ASP A 105 -28.98 -0.14 4.90
CA ASP A 105 -28.29 1.13 4.77
C ASP A 105 -26.93 1.10 5.49
N THR A 106 -25.87 1.08 4.68
CA THR A 106 -24.46 1.09 5.11
C THR A 106 -23.88 2.51 5.20
N LYS A 107 -24.70 3.55 5.01
CA LYS A 107 -24.36 4.98 5.09
C LYS A 107 -23.35 5.49 4.05
N VAL A 108 -23.29 4.87 2.88
CA VAL A 108 -22.52 5.46 1.77
C VAL A 108 -23.27 6.67 1.23
N ASP A 109 -22.63 7.84 1.29
CA ASP A 109 -23.16 9.09 0.77
C ASP A 109 -22.87 9.20 -0.73
N MET A 110 -23.87 8.91 -1.57
CA MET A 110 -23.75 8.98 -3.03
C MET A 110 -23.46 10.38 -3.55
N ASP A 111 -23.99 11.42 -2.88
CA ASP A 111 -23.85 12.80 -3.36
C ASP A 111 -22.40 13.28 -3.27
N ARG A 112 -21.64 12.77 -2.29
CA ARG A 112 -20.18 13.03 -2.16
C ARG A 112 -19.40 12.63 -3.40
N TYR A 113 -19.80 11.55 -4.07
CA TYR A 113 -19.05 10.93 -5.16
C TYR A 113 -19.60 11.22 -6.55
N LYS A 114 -20.70 11.99 -6.63
CA LYS A 114 -21.40 12.27 -7.88
C LYS A 114 -20.50 12.90 -8.94
N SER A 115 -19.60 13.80 -8.54
CA SER A 115 -18.69 14.50 -9.47
C SER A 115 -17.79 13.54 -10.25
N ILE A 116 -17.45 12.38 -9.68
CA ILE A 116 -16.59 11.38 -10.31
C ILE A 116 -17.20 10.82 -11.59
N SER A 117 -18.52 10.68 -11.66
CA SER A 117 -19.21 10.12 -12.83
C SER A 117 -19.74 11.15 -13.82
N GLU A 118 -19.52 12.44 -13.55
CA GLU A 118 -19.80 13.52 -14.49
C GLU A 118 -18.65 13.66 -15.49
N ASP A 119 -18.98 14.10 -16.71
CA ASP A 119 -17.99 14.31 -17.79
C ASP A 119 -16.82 15.18 -17.29
N SER A 120 -15.60 14.72 -17.55
CA SER A 120 -14.37 15.41 -17.16
C SER A 120 -14.08 16.64 -18.04
N LYS A 121 -14.78 16.81 -19.16
CA LYS A 121 -14.65 17.99 -20.03
C LYS A 121 -15.00 19.28 -19.30
N GLY A 122 -14.04 20.21 -19.29
CA GLY A 122 -14.19 21.54 -18.68
C GLY A 122 -13.79 21.63 -17.21
N LYS A 123 -13.41 20.52 -16.58
CA LYS A 123 -12.85 20.52 -15.23
C LYS A 123 -11.42 21.05 -15.22
N THR A 124 -11.10 21.87 -14.21
CA THR A 124 -9.73 22.35 -13.95
C THR A 124 -8.86 21.20 -13.43
N SER A 125 -7.53 21.35 -13.51
CA SER A 125 -6.60 20.36 -12.94
C SER A 125 -6.82 20.12 -11.44
N ALA A 126 -7.23 21.15 -10.70
CA ALA A 126 -7.56 21.01 -9.28
C ALA A 126 -8.83 20.16 -9.06
N GLN A 127 -9.86 20.32 -9.90
CA GLN A 127 -11.08 19.52 -9.83
C GLN A 127 -10.81 18.06 -10.21
N ASN A 128 -10.03 17.81 -11.26
CA ASN A 128 -9.65 16.44 -11.65
C ASN A 128 -8.84 15.74 -10.55
N LEU A 129 -7.98 16.48 -9.85
CA LEU A 129 -7.24 15.93 -8.70
C LEU A 129 -8.18 15.56 -7.54
N THR A 130 -9.18 16.40 -7.27
CA THR A 130 -10.21 16.12 -6.26
C THR A 130 -11.04 14.89 -6.65
N ASP A 131 -11.49 14.79 -7.89
CA ASP A 131 -12.27 13.64 -8.36
C ASP A 131 -11.46 12.34 -8.30
N PHE A 132 -10.16 12.40 -8.61
CA PHE A 132 -9.25 11.27 -8.42
C PHE A 132 -9.13 10.88 -6.94
N ALA A 133 -8.96 11.83 -6.03
CA ALA A 133 -8.92 11.52 -4.60
C ALA A 133 -10.23 10.87 -4.12
N LEU A 134 -11.37 11.41 -4.56
CA LEU A 134 -12.69 10.85 -4.24
C LEU A 134 -12.91 9.47 -4.87
N SER A 135 -12.37 9.20 -6.06
CA SER A 135 -12.46 7.86 -6.68
C SER A 135 -11.66 6.83 -5.91
N GLN A 136 -10.48 7.20 -5.42
CA GLN A 136 -9.68 6.31 -4.57
C GLN A 136 -10.38 6.05 -3.23
N GLU A 137 -10.95 7.07 -2.59
CA GLU A 137 -11.77 6.91 -1.37
C GLU A 137 -12.94 5.96 -1.61
N LEU A 138 -13.70 6.16 -2.70
CA LEU A 138 -14.84 5.31 -3.03
C LEU A 138 -14.40 3.88 -3.33
N ALA A 139 -13.29 3.68 -4.05
CA ALA A 139 -12.77 2.35 -4.34
C ALA A 139 -12.45 1.57 -3.05
N HIS A 140 -11.90 2.23 -2.01
CA HIS A 140 -11.69 1.58 -0.71
C HIS A 140 -13.01 1.24 -0.02
N ILE A 141 -14.05 2.08 -0.13
CA ILE A 141 -15.39 1.76 0.39
C ILE A 141 -15.98 0.55 -0.35
N GLN A 142 -15.86 0.50 -1.67
CA GLN A 142 -16.34 -0.60 -2.49
C GLN A 142 -15.63 -1.91 -2.13
N GLN A 143 -14.32 -1.87 -1.87
CA GLN A 143 -13.50 -3.06 -1.64
C GLN A 143 -13.48 -3.53 -0.17
N TYR A 144 -13.31 -2.61 0.77
CA TYR A 144 -12.97 -2.89 2.18
C TYR A 144 -14.04 -2.43 3.17
N SER A 145 -15.27 -2.20 2.71
CA SER A 145 -16.42 -1.94 3.57
C SER A 145 -17.59 -2.87 3.24
N LEU A 146 -18.56 -2.93 4.14
CA LEU A 146 -19.79 -3.71 3.95
C LEU A 146 -20.72 -3.16 2.84
N ALA A 147 -20.36 -2.06 2.18
CA ALA A 147 -21.18 -1.45 1.14
C ALA A 147 -21.37 -2.33 -0.10
N CYS A 148 -20.38 -3.13 -0.49
CA CYS A 148 -20.50 -4.04 -1.64
C CYS A 148 -20.48 -5.52 -1.24
N ASN A 149 -20.68 -5.85 0.04
CA ASN A 149 -20.82 -7.23 0.47
C ASN A 149 -22.25 -7.72 0.28
N ILE A 150 -22.36 -9.00 -0.06
CA ILE A 150 -23.61 -9.74 -0.04
C ILE A 150 -23.82 -10.22 1.39
N PHE A 151 -24.90 -9.81 2.03
CA PHE A 151 -25.26 -10.30 3.34
C PHE A 151 -25.93 -11.66 3.20
N VAL A 152 -25.39 -12.67 3.87
CA VAL A 152 -25.85 -14.07 3.81
C VAL A 152 -26.14 -14.64 5.20
N SER A 153 -26.88 -15.74 5.27
CA SER A 153 -27.05 -16.51 6.51
C SER A 153 -25.71 -17.08 6.99
N GLU A 154 -25.62 -17.44 8.27
CA GLU A 154 -24.44 -18.09 8.83
C GLU A 154 -24.18 -19.46 8.17
N GLY A 155 -25.25 -20.22 7.91
CA GLY A 155 -25.17 -21.49 7.21
C GLY A 155 -24.61 -21.36 5.78
N MET A 156 -24.98 -20.31 5.07
CA MET A 156 -24.46 -20.04 3.73
C MET A 156 -23.00 -19.60 3.78
N LEU A 157 -22.62 -18.76 4.75
CA LEU A 157 -21.23 -18.37 4.93
C LEU A 157 -20.33 -19.58 5.19
N ASN A 158 -20.78 -20.52 6.02
CA ASN A 158 -20.06 -21.78 6.27
C ASN A 158 -20.01 -22.67 5.01
N SER A 159 -21.10 -22.76 4.26
CA SER A 159 -21.10 -23.49 2.98
C SER A 159 -20.10 -22.91 1.97
N ILE A 160 -19.93 -21.59 1.92
CA ILE A 160 -18.92 -20.95 1.05
C ILE A 160 -17.52 -21.33 1.52
N LYS A 161 -17.25 -21.27 2.83
CA LYS A 161 -15.93 -21.64 3.38
C LYS A 161 -15.55 -23.10 3.09
N GLU A 162 -16.53 -24.00 3.05
CA GLU A 162 -16.29 -25.41 2.70
C GLU A 162 -16.10 -25.61 1.19
N GLU A 163 -16.68 -24.73 0.36
CA GLU A 163 -16.63 -24.85 -1.10
C GLU A 163 -15.31 -24.34 -1.70
N TYR A 164 -14.75 -23.26 -1.16
CA TYR A 164 -13.51 -22.66 -1.66
C TYR A 164 -12.31 -23.11 -0.81
N PRO A 165 -11.16 -23.42 -1.45
CA PRO A 165 -9.96 -23.77 -0.70
C PRO A 165 -9.47 -22.60 0.15
N ASN A 166 -8.78 -22.87 1.25
CA ASN A 166 -8.00 -21.82 1.88
C ASN A 166 -6.82 -21.48 0.96
N TYR A 167 -6.70 -20.21 0.62
CA TYR A 167 -5.59 -19.69 -0.14
C TYR A 167 -5.01 -18.46 0.52
N VAL A 168 -3.78 -18.16 0.15
CA VAL A 168 -3.09 -16.93 0.51
C VAL A 168 -3.12 -16.03 -0.71
N GLN A 169 -3.70 -14.84 -0.55
CA GLN A 169 -3.74 -13.81 -1.59
C GLN A 169 -2.40 -13.05 -1.60
N LEU A 170 -1.76 -13.00 -2.77
CA LEU A 170 -0.58 -12.20 -3.03
C LEU A 170 -1.03 -10.75 -3.31
N ILE A 171 -0.71 -9.83 -2.39
CA ILE A 171 -1.09 -8.41 -2.48
C ILE A 171 0.13 -7.55 -2.80
N THR A 172 1.16 -7.59 -1.95
CA THR A 172 2.41 -6.84 -2.11
C THR A 172 3.53 -7.67 -2.72
N ASN A 173 3.38 -9.00 -2.67
CA ASN A 173 4.28 -9.97 -3.25
C ASN A 173 3.69 -10.43 -4.58
N TYR A 174 4.54 -10.92 -5.48
CA TYR A 174 4.08 -11.48 -6.75
C TYR A 174 4.84 -12.77 -7.06
N MET A 175 4.23 -13.60 -7.90
CA MET A 175 4.82 -14.82 -8.42
C MET A 175 4.46 -14.93 -9.90
N TYR A 176 5.47 -15.19 -10.71
CA TYR A 176 5.33 -15.30 -12.14
C TYR A 176 6.06 -16.56 -12.61
N VAL A 177 5.39 -17.39 -13.40
CA VAL A 177 5.98 -18.62 -13.93
C VAL A 177 6.03 -18.52 -15.43
N SER A 178 7.21 -18.66 -16.03
CA SER A 178 7.38 -18.46 -17.47
C SER A 178 8.29 -19.49 -18.12
N SER A 179 8.07 -19.69 -19.40
CA SER A 179 8.92 -20.43 -20.33
C SER A 179 9.05 -19.61 -21.62
N ASP A 180 9.80 -20.14 -22.60
CA ASP A 180 10.03 -19.45 -23.87
C ASP A 180 8.73 -19.10 -24.62
N ASP A 181 7.70 -19.95 -24.53
CA ASP A 181 6.46 -19.81 -25.31
C ASP A 181 5.22 -19.45 -24.47
N THR A 182 5.26 -19.67 -23.16
CA THR A 182 4.09 -19.52 -22.28
C THR A 182 4.45 -18.86 -20.98
N TYR A 183 3.46 -18.19 -20.41
CA TYR A 183 3.54 -17.70 -19.05
C TYR A 183 2.28 -18.07 -18.28
N ILE A 184 2.43 -18.07 -16.97
CA ILE A 184 1.36 -18.31 -16.01
C ILE A 184 1.45 -17.15 -15.02
N ASP A 185 0.32 -16.51 -14.79
CA ASP A 185 0.18 -15.47 -13.79
C ASP A 185 -0.99 -15.81 -12.89
N SER A 186 -0.75 -15.80 -11.58
CA SER A 186 -1.81 -16.00 -10.60
C SER A 186 -1.54 -15.26 -9.30
N SER A 187 -2.60 -14.74 -8.71
CA SER A 187 -2.51 -13.91 -7.51
C SER A 187 -2.81 -14.67 -6.21
N ARG A 188 -3.17 -15.96 -6.28
CA ARG A 188 -3.45 -16.79 -5.09
C ARG A 188 -2.53 -18.00 -5.03
N ILE A 189 -2.17 -18.40 -3.81
CA ILE A 189 -1.38 -19.60 -3.56
C ILE A 189 -2.05 -20.51 -2.53
N ALA A 190 -1.96 -21.82 -2.72
CA ALA A 190 -2.39 -22.84 -1.79
C ALA A 190 -1.31 -23.93 -1.66
N SER A 191 -1.41 -24.76 -0.63
CA SER A 191 -0.67 -26.02 -0.58
C SER A 191 -1.54 -27.16 -1.12
N LEU A 192 -0.91 -28.28 -1.46
CA LEU A 192 -1.64 -29.45 -1.96
C LEU A 192 -2.68 -29.96 -0.95
N SER A 193 -2.47 -29.77 0.35
CA SER A 193 -3.43 -30.17 1.39
C SER A 193 -4.68 -29.29 1.50
N GLU A 194 -4.67 -28.09 0.89
CA GLU A 194 -5.81 -27.17 0.93
C GLU A 194 -6.78 -27.37 -0.25
N ILE A 195 -6.49 -28.30 -1.17
CA ILE A 195 -7.30 -28.57 -2.36
C ILE A 195 -7.78 -30.02 -2.41
N ASP A 196 -8.88 -30.29 -3.12
CA ASP A 196 -9.30 -31.67 -3.41
C ASP A 196 -8.51 -32.18 -4.61
N THR A 197 -7.58 -33.11 -4.36
CA THR A 197 -6.74 -33.73 -5.40
C THR A 197 -7.52 -34.40 -6.53
N LYS A 198 -8.81 -34.74 -6.33
CA LYS A 198 -9.69 -35.28 -7.38
C LYS A 198 -10.00 -34.27 -8.49
N ASP A 199 -9.90 -32.98 -8.18
CA ASP A 199 -10.12 -31.90 -9.13
C ASP A 199 -8.87 -31.58 -9.96
N VAL A 200 -7.72 -32.22 -9.65
CA VAL A 200 -6.46 -32.05 -10.38
C VAL A 200 -6.44 -32.98 -11.59
N THR A 201 -6.28 -32.40 -12.77
CA THR A 201 -5.88 -33.16 -13.96
C THR A 201 -4.36 -33.25 -13.99
N TRP A 202 -3.83 -34.43 -13.64
CA TRP A 202 -2.38 -34.66 -13.58
C TRP A 202 -1.73 -34.78 -14.96
N VAL A 203 -0.55 -34.18 -15.11
CA VAL A 203 0.27 -34.24 -16.33
C VAL A 203 1.00 -35.57 -16.42
N ASP A 204 1.68 -35.97 -15.34
CA ASP A 204 2.51 -37.18 -15.25
C ASP A 204 2.23 -37.99 -13.97
N GLY A 205 0.98 -38.44 -13.82
CA GLY A 205 0.54 -39.31 -12.74
C GLY A 205 0.15 -38.57 -11.45
N GLU A 206 -0.71 -39.20 -10.67
CA GLU A 206 -1.22 -38.66 -9.41
C GLU A 206 -0.12 -38.59 -8.34
N LYS A 207 -0.10 -37.49 -7.59
CA LYS A 207 0.88 -37.26 -6.52
C LYS A 207 0.17 -36.92 -5.21
N THR A 208 0.75 -37.42 -4.12
CA THR A 208 0.31 -37.08 -2.74
C THR A 208 1.15 -35.98 -2.11
N LYS A 209 2.26 -35.58 -2.75
CA LYS A 209 3.15 -34.49 -2.33
C LYS A 209 3.87 -33.90 -3.55
N LEU A 210 4.10 -32.59 -3.53
CA LEU A 210 4.89 -31.87 -4.54
C LEU A 210 6.37 -31.79 -4.11
N ALA A 211 7.29 -32.00 -5.05
CA ALA A 211 8.70 -31.68 -4.85
C ALA A 211 8.93 -30.16 -4.91
N ASP A 212 10.08 -29.69 -4.44
CA ASP A 212 10.39 -28.25 -4.30
C ASP A 212 10.32 -27.45 -5.62
N ASN A 213 10.40 -28.12 -6.76
CA ASN A 213 10.29 -27.52 -8.10
C ASN A 213 9.02 -27.95 -8.86
N GLU A 214 8.02 -28.50 -8.18
CA GLU A 214 6.76 -28.94 -8.79
C GLU A 214 5.59 -28.09 -8.34
N ILE A 215 4.77 -27.63 -9.29
CA ILE A 215 3.58 -26.82 -9.03
C ILE A 215 2.35 -27.34 -9.77
N ILE A 216 1.17 -26.94 -9.31
CA ILE A 216 -0.10 -27.11 -10.02
C ILE A 216 -0.67 -25.72 -10.27
N ILE A 217 -1.32 -25.52 -11.40
CA ILE A 217 -1.85 -24.22 -11.82
C ILE A 217 -3.33 -24.31 -12.18
N ASP A 218 -4.03 -23.19 -12.14
CA ASP A 218 -5.29 -23.01 -12.87
C ASP A 218 -5.02 -22.98 -14.38
N ILE A 219 -5.79 -23.75 -15.18
CA ILE A 219 -5.65 -23.72 -16.64
C ILE A 219 -5.90 -22.32 -17.22
N ASN A 220 -6.77 -21.53 -16.59
CA ASN A 220 -7.10 -20.18 -17.07
C ASN A 220 -5.99 -19.16 -16.82
N ALA A 221 -5.03 -19.48 -15.96
CA ALA A 221 -3.85 -18.67 -15.73
C ALA A 221 -2.77 -18.89 -16.80
N LEU A 222 -2.84 -20.01 -17.54
CA LEU A 222 -1.89 -20.32 -18.60
C LEU A 222 -2.18 -19.50 -19.85
N SER A 223 -1.21 -18.68 -20.25
CA SER A 223 -1.27 -17.79 -21.40
C SER A 223 -0.07 -17.98 -22.33
N LYS A 224 -0.26 -17.61 -23.59
CA LYS A 224 0.79 -17.65 -24.61
C LYS A 224 1.53 -16.33 -24.65
N ASN A 225 2.85 -16.36 -24.82
CA ASN A 225 3.62 -15.15 -25.07
C ASN A 225 3.12 -14.48 -26.38
N ASP A 226 2.94 -13.16 -26.36
CA ASP A 226 2.53 -12.31 -27.51
C ASP A 226 1.09 -12.47 -28.05
N GLU A 227 0.22 -13.25 -27.40
CA GLU A 227 -1.20 -13.39 -27.78
C GLU A 227 -2.14 -13.20 -26.57
N GLU A 228 -2.63 -11.98 -26.35
CA GLU A 228 -3.63 -11.69 -25.32
C GLU A 228 -4.96 -12.39 -25.61
N GLY A 229 -5.52 -13.05 -24.59
CA GLY A 229 -6.83 -13.70 -24.66
C GLY A 229 -6.84 -15.10 -25.29
N TYR A 230 -5.68 -15.69 -25.59
CA TYR A 230 -5.61 -17.09 -26.03
C TYR A 230 -5.93 -18.04 -24.87
N SER A 231 -6.89 -18.95 -25.07
CA SER A 231 -7.27 -19.97 -24.09
C SER A 231 -6.89 -21.36 -24.59
N TYR A 232 -6.13 -22.10 -23.79
CA TYR A 232 -5.73 -23.47 -24.11
C TYR A 232 -6.86 -24.46 -23.84
N SER A 233 -7.10 -25.38 -24.78
CA SER A 233 -7.89 -26.57 -24.44
C SER A 233 -7.11 -27.47 -23.48
N LYS A 234 -7.83 -28.27 -22.67
CA LYS A 234 -7.23 -29.27 -21.76
C LYS A 234 -6.13 -30.11 -22.42
N LYS A 235 -6.37 -30.58 -23.65
CA LYS A 235 -5.42 -31.45 -24.36
C LYS A 235 -4.15 -30.70 -24.79
N GLU A 236 -4.29 -29.45 -25.21
CA GLU A 236 -3.16 -28.61 -25.61
C GLU A 236 -2.33 -28.19 -24.39
N ALA A 237 -2.99 -27.73 -23.32
CA ALA A 237 -2.35 -27.37 -22.06
C ALA A 237 -1.51 -28.54 -21.52
N LEU A 238 -2.10 -29.75 -21.40
CA LEU A 238 -1.36 -30.92 -20.89
C LEU A 238 -0.15 -31.30 -21.75
N LYS A 239 -0.23 -31.09 -23.07
CA LYS A 239 0.90 -31.39 -23.97
C LYS A 239 2.04 -30.41 -23.77
N ILE A 240 1.74 -29.10 -23.73
CA ILE A 240 2.74 -28.05 -23.59
C ILE A 240 3.39 -28.13 -22.21
N LEU A 241 2.59 -28.24 -21.15
CA LEU A 241 3.09 -28.29 -19.77
C LEU A 241 3.99 -29.51 -19.51
N LYS A 242 3.79 -30.61 -20.23
CA LYS A 242 4.63 -31.81 -20.14
C LYS A 242 6.01 -31.63 -20.76
N ASP A 243 6.09 -30.94 -21.89
CA ASP A 243 7.31 -30.81 -22.67
C ASP A 243 8.14 -29.57 -22.26
N SER A 244 7.54 -28.62 -21.54
CA SER A 244 8.16 -27.38 -21.10
C SER A 244 8.83 -27.50 -19.72
N GLN A 245 9.94 -26.77 -19.54
CA GLN A 245 10.44 -26.39 -18.22
C GLN A 245 10.21 -24.90 -18.00
N TYR A 246 9.89 -24.55 -16.77
CA TYR A 246 9.55 -23.19 -16.39
C TYR A 246 10.61 -22.61 -15.44
N THR A 247 10.68 -21.29 -15.43
CA THR A 247 11.32 -20.50 -14.40
C THR A 247 10.22 -19.86 -13.55
N LEU A 248 10.36 -19.96 -12.23
CA LEU A 248 9.47 -19.30 -11.28
C LEU A 248 10.21 -18.13 -10.65
N ASP A 249 9.78 -16.93 -11.00
CA ASP A 249 10.26 -15.67 -10.44
C ASP A 249 9.26 -15.18 -9.39
N TYR A 250 9.76 -14.73 -8.25
CA TYR A 250 8.91 -14.24 -7.18
C TYR A 250 9.58 -13.18 -6.34
N TYR A 251 8.77 -12.26 -5.83
CA TYR A 251 9.22 -11.19 -4.95
C TYR A 251 8.70 -11.43 -3.54
N ILE A 252 9.63 -11.45 -2.58
CA ILE A 252 9.31 -11.62 -1.17
C ILE A 252 10.37 -10.93 -0.31
N ASP A 253 9.99 -10.38 0.83
CA ASP A 253 10.91 -9.70 1.77
C ASP A 253 11.74 -8.55 1.13
N ASN A 254 11.18 -7.87 0.14
CA ASN A 254 11.84 -6.85 -0.67
C ASN A 254 13.00 -7.34 -1.57
N GLU A 255 13.03 -8.63 -1.89
CA GLU A 255 14.02 -9.23 -2.78
C GLU A 255 13.37 -10.06 -3.88
N ASP A 256 13.88 -9.93 -5.10
CA ASP A 256 13.53 -10.80 -6.23
C ASP A 256 14.31 -12.12 -6.14
N LYS A 257 13.61 -13.23 -6.31
CA LYS A 257 14.15 -14.59 -6.27
C LYS A 257 13.67 -15.38 -7.49
N SER A 258 14.47 -16.35 -7.91
CA SER A 258 14.19 -17.16 -9.10
C SER A 258 14.53 -18.62 -8.87
N ILE A 259 13.68 -19.53 -9.37
CA ILE A 259 13.88 -20.97 -9.35
C ILE A 259 13.77 -21.49 -10.78
N ASN A 260 14.87 -22.03 -11.29
CA ASN A 260 14.92 -22.64 -12.62
C ASN A 260 14.49 -24.11 -12.57
N GLY A 261 13.92 -24.60 -13.68
CA GLY A 261 13.57 -26.02 -13.84
C GLY A 261 12.32 -26.43 -13.07
N VAL A 262 11.37 -25.50 -12.91
CA VAL A 262 10.05 -25.75 -12.35
C VAL A 262 9.21 -26.55 -13.34
N LYS A 263 8.44 -27.50 -12.83
CA LYS A 263 7.55 -28.37 -13.59
C LYS A 263 6.11 -28.16 -13.16
N VAL A 264 5.23 -27.99 -14.13
CA VAL A 264 3.79 -28.00 -13.89
C VAL A 264 3.32 -29.45 -13.95
N VAL A 265 3.00 -30.04 -12.80
CA VAL A 265 2.67 -31.48 -12.69
C VAL A 265 1.17 -31.75 -12.71
N GLY A 266 0.34 -30.71 -12.59
CA GLY A 266 -1.10 -30.82 -12.65
C GLY A 266 -1.76 -29.51 -13.05
N VAL A 267 -3.01 -29.63 -13.50
CA VAL A 267 -3.84 -28.52 -13.95
C VAL A 267 -5.21 -28.60 -13.29
N LEU A 268 -5.60 -27.52 -12.63
CA LEU A 268 -6.93 -27.27 -12.08
C LEU A 268 -7.82 -26.67 -13.18
N ASN A 269 -9.14 -26.79 -13.02
CA ASN A 269 -10.14 -26.22 -13.95
C ASN A 269 -10.07 -26.72 -15.39
N ALA A 270 -9.33 -27.78 -15.68
CA ALA A 270 -9.13 -28.28 -17.05
C ALA A 270 -10.44 -28.66 -17.76
N ASP A 271 -11.49 -29.04 -17.02
CA ASP A 271 -12.80 -29.38 -17.60
C ASP A 271 -13.81 -28.20 -17.57
N GLY A 272 -13.39 -26.99 -17.18
CA GLY A 272 -14.24 -25.80 -17.09
C GLY A 272 -15.27 -25.84 -15.96
N LYS A 273 -15.11 -26.74 -14.99
CA LYS A 273 -16.14 -27.04 -13.97
C LYS A 273 -15.92 -26.36 -12.61
N ALA A 274 -14.70 -25.94 -12.27
CA ALA A 274 -14.32 -25.64 -10.88
C ALA A 274 -13.79 -24.20 -10.66
N ASP A 275 -14.58 -23.17 -10.97
CA ASP A 275 -14.22 -21.75 -10.71
C ASP A 275 -13.71 -21.44 -9.28
N LYS A 276 -13.94 -22.33 -8.30
CA LYS A 276 -13.34 -22.28 -6.95
C LYS A 276 -11.81 -22.26 -6.91
N TYR A 277 -11.13 -22.77 -7.95
CA TYR A 277 -9.67 -22.74 -8.07
C TYR A 277 -9.16 -21.66 -9.03
N SER A 278 -10.01 -20.70 -9.39
CA SER A 278 -9.60 -19.63 -10.30
C SER A 278 -8.42 -18.86 -9.72
N ASP A 279 -7.46 -18.53 -10.59
CA ASP A 279 -6.33 -17.65 -10.25
C ASP A 279 -5.43 -18.21 -9.12
N LEU A 280 -5.20 -19.53 -9.11
CA LEU A 280 -4.53 -20.26 -8.03
C LEU A 280 -3.28 -21.03 -8.48
N TYR A 281 -2.18 -20.81 -7.77
CA TYR A 281 -1.02 -21.71 -7.71
C TYR A 281 -1.15 -22.70 -6.54
N VAL A 282 -0.85 -23.98 -6.78
CA VAL A 282 -0.58 -24.94 -5.70
C VAL A 282 0.92 -25.17 -5.62
N LEU A 283 1.49 -24.82 -4.48
CA LEU A 283 2.93 -24.80 -4.25
C LEU A 283 3.37 -25.96 -3.36
N PRO A 284 4.63 -26.40 -3.45
CA PRO A 284 5.21 -27.32 -2.49
C PRO A 284 5.35 -26.66 -1.11
N ASP A 285 5.37 -27.46 -0.05
CA ASP A 285 5.40 -26.97 1.34
C ASP A 285 6.57 -26.01 1.61
N SER A 286 7.71 -26.22 0.95
CA SER A 286 8.91 -25.38 1.07
C SER A 286 8.68 -23.95 0.57
N LEU A 287 7.94 -23.79 -0.53
CA LEU A 287 7.55 -22.49 -1.06
C LEU A 287 6.32 -21.93 -0.37
N TYR A 288 5.27 -22.73 -0.17
CA TYR A 288 4.02 -22.27 0.45
C TYR A 288 4.21 -21.71 1.87
N ASN A 289 5.16 -22.24 2.64
CA ASN A 289 5.43 -21.81 4.01
C ASN A 289 6.40 -20.62 4.12
N LEU A 290 6.83 -20.04 3.00
CA LEU A 290 7.49 -18.73 3.02
C LEU A 290 6.51 -17.65 3.52
N LYS A 291 7.05 -16.51 3.97
CA LYS A 291 6.27 -15.39 4.53
C LYS A 291 5.60 -14.55 3.43
N TRP A 292 4.76 -15.18 2.61
CA TRP A 292 4.04 -14.52 1.50
C TRP A 292 3.08 -13.43 1.96
N THR A 293 2.57 -13.54 3.18
CA THR A 293 1.72 -12.53 3.79
C THR A 293 2.10 -12.36 5.25
N GLU A 294 1.65 -11.25 5.83
CA GLU A 294 1.75 -10.98 7.26
C GLU A 294 0.78 -11.88 8.08
N GLY A 295 0.06 -12.84 7.48
CA GLY A 295 -0.79 -13.78 8.22
C GLY A 295 -1.67 -14.65 7.33
N LYS A 296 -2.00 -15.86 7.83
CA LYS A 296 -3.04 -16.74 7.27
C LYS A 296 -4.35 -16.50 8.02
N GLY A 297 -5.44 -16.29 7.31
CA GLY A 297 -6.74 -16.01 7.91
C GLY A 297 -7.88 -16.62 7.12
N GLU A 298 -8.93 -17.04 7.83
CA GLU A 298 -10.18 -17.54 7.25
C GLU A 298 -11.00 -16.42 6.57
N TYR A 299 -10.69 -15.16 6.89
CA TYR A 299 -11.34 -13.98 6.35
C TYR A 299 -10.31 -13.02 5.76
N SER A 300 -10.66 -12.38 4.64
CA SER A 300 -9.78 -11.44 3.94
C SER A 300 -9.58 -10.13 4.71
N TYR A 301 -10.61 -9.63 5.40
CA TYR A 301 -10.54 -8.41 6.21
C TYR A 301 -11.62 -8.41 7.31
N ALA A 302 -11.45 -7.52 8.29
CA ALA A 302 -12.45 -7.26 9.32
C ALA A 302 -12.93 -5.81 9.23
N VAL A 303 -14.24 -5.60 9.36
CA VAL A 303 -14.84 -4.26 9.34
C VAL A 303 -15.19 -3.85 10.77
N ALA A 304 -14.76 -2.65 11.15
CA ALA A 304 -15.04 -2.05 12.46
C ALA A 304 -15.47 -0.59 12.30
N THR A 305 -16.15 -0.07 13.33
CA THR A 305 -16.48 1.37 13.39
C THR A 305 -15.24 2.18 13.73
N MET A 306 -15.03 3.28 13.02
CA MET A 306 -13.91 4.17 13.32
C MET A 306 -14.17 4.92 14.64
N PRO A 307 -13.24 4.90 15.61
CA PRO A 307 -13.39 5.70 16.82
C PRO A 307 -13.47 7.18 16.50
N THR A 308 -14.26 7.94 17.28
CA THR A 308 -14.39 9.40 17.11
C THR A 308 -13.39 10.19 17.96
N ASN A 309 -12.83 9.57 19.01
CA ASN A 309 -11.86 10.20 19.89
C ASN A 309 -10.43 9.99 19.39
N LYS A 310 -9.65 11.08 19.33
CA LYS A 310 -8.23 11.08 18.94
C LYS A 310 -7.42 9.99 19.64
N ALA A 311 -7.57 9.83 20.96
CA ALA A 311 -6.78 8.86 21.73
C ALA A 311 -7.02 7.40 21.28
N ASP A 312 -8.25 7.07 20.88
CA ASP A 312 -8.59 5.72 20.44
C ASP A 312 -8.24 5.49 18.97
N ILE A 313 -8.31 6.54 18.14
CA ILE A 313 -7.74 6.53 16.79
C ILE A 313 -6.23 6.27 16.87
N GLU A 314 -5.49 6.97 17.73
CA GLU A 314 -4.05 6.77 17.91
C GLU A 314 -3.72 5.35 18.36
N LYS A 315 -4.52 4.77 19.27
CA LYS A 315 -4.35 3.36 19.68
C LYS A 315 -4.62 2.39 18.53
N LEU A 316 -5.68 2.59 17.76
CA LEU A 316 -6.03 1.74 16.62
C LEU A 316 -4.94 1.79 15.55
N VAL A 317 -4.51 3.00 15.17
CA VAL A 317 -3.40 3.20 14.24
C VAL A 317 -2.14 2.53 14.78
N LYS A 318 -1.78 2.77 16.05
CA LYS A 318 -0.60 2.10 16.64
C LYS A 318 -0.73 0.58 16.61
N TYR A 319 -1.90 0.03 16.90
CA TYR A 319 -2.14 -1.41 16.88
C TYR A 319 -1.89 -1.99 15.49
N CYS A 320 -2.39 -1.33 14.45
CA CYS A 320 -2.25 -1.79 13.07
C CYS A 320 -0.86 -1.59 12.47
N TYR A 321 -0.15 -0.53 12.85
CA TYR A 321 1.21 -0.26 12.37
C TYR A 321 2.32 -0.92 13.23
N THR A 322 1.97 -1.66 14.28
CA THR A 322 2.94 -2.41 15.11
C THR A 322 2.85 -3.90 14.83
N GLU A 323 3.99 -4.55 14.56
CA GLU A 323 4.05 -6.01 14.44
C GLU A 323 3.67 -6.68 15.77
N GLN A 324 2.70 -7.58 15.72
CA GLN A 324 2.25 -8.43 16.82
C GLN A 324 2.72 -9.87 16.54
N GLY A 325 3.90 -10.22 17.02
CA GLY A 325 4.54 -11.50 16.69
C GLY A 325 4.94 -11.54 15.22
N ASN A 326 4.36 -12.46 14.44
CA ASN A 326 4.59 -12.56 12.99
C ASN A 326 3.51 -11.86 12.15
N MET A 327 2.55 -11.18 12.80
CA MET A 327 1.40 -10.58 12.14
C MET A 327 1.36 -9.06 12.26
N LYS A 328 0.89 -8.41 11.20
CA LYS A 328 0.61 -6.98 11.17
C LYS A 328 -0.71 -6.79 10.44
N TYR A 329 -1.55 -5.91 11.00
CA TYR A 329 -2.90 -5.66 10.47
C TYR A 329 -2.90 -4.30 9.79
N GLN A 330 -3.13 -4.27 8.49
CA GLN A 330 -3.22 -3.01 7.76
C GLN A 330 -4.60 -2.37 7.97
N ILE A 331 -4.65 -1.04 8.09
CA ILE A 331 -5.92 -0.31 8.13
C ILE A 331 -6.25 0.11 6.71
N GLU A 332 -7.38 -0.39 6.24
CA GLU A 332 -7.97 0.04 4.97
C GLU A 332 -9.07 1.06 5.25
N ASN A 333 -8.79 2.35 5.02
CA ASN A 333 -9.81 3.39 5.03
C ASN A 333 -9.49 4.49 4.03
N SER A 334 -10.41 5.42 3.81
CA SER A 334 -10.25 6.47 2.81
C SER A 334 -9.12 7.46 3.10
N VAL A 335 -8.64 7.52 4.34
CA VAL A 335 -7.58 8.44 4.78
C VAL A 335 -6.21 7.76 4.77
N THR A 336 -6.13 6.43 4.94
CA THR A 336 -4.85 5.71 4.99
C THR A 336 -4.13 5.75 3.66
N PHE A 337 -4.85 5.62 2.54
CA PHE A 337 -4.25 5.78 1.21
C PHE A 337 -3.58 7.16 1.01
N GLU A 338 -4.24 8.23 1.44
CA GLU A 338 -3.66 9.59 1.39
C GLU A 338 -2.43 9.69 2.30
N LEU A 339 -2.52 9.15 3.51
CA LEU A 339 -1.43 9.16 4.48
C LEU A 339 -0.23 8.35 4.02
N ASP A 340 -0.44 7.18 3.42
CA ASP A 340 0.62 6.30 2.93
C ASP A 340 1.28 6.92 1.69
N THR A 341 0.50 7.50 0.77
CA THR A 341 1.04 8.25 -0.37
C THR A 341 1.87 9.44 0.09
N VAL A 342 1.36 10.23 1.04
CA VAL A 342 2.11 11.34 1.63
C VAL A 342 3.35 10.84 2.36
N ASN A 343 3.27 9.74 3.10
CA ASN A 343 4.40 9.15 3.82
C ASN A 343 5.49 8.67 2.86
N GLU A 344 5.14 8.02 1.75
CA GLU A 344 6.11 7.60 0.73
C GLU A 344 6.77 8.80 0.04
N VAL A 345 5.99 9.81 -0.34
CA VAL A 345 6.55 11.07 -0.87
C VAL A 345 7.48 11.72 0.16
N LEU A 346 7.09 11.76 1.43
CA LEU A 346 7.92 12.30 2.51
C LEU A 346 9.18 11.46 2.76
N LYS A 347 9.14 10.12 2.64
CA LYS A 347 10.32 9.26 2.74
C LYS A 347 11.30 9.52 1.62
N VAL A 348 10.81 9.62 0.38
CA VAL A 348 11.64 9.94 -0.79
C VAL A 348 12.24 11.34 -0.65
N MET A 349 11.43 12.34 -0.31
CA MET A 349 11.89 13.71 -0.05
C MET A 349 12.88 13.77 1.11
N SER A 350 12.66 13.00 2.19
CA SER A 350 13.58 12.91 3.31
C SER A 350 14.94 12.34 2.90
N LYS A 351 14.97 11.32 2.04
CA LYS A 351 16.23 10.81 1.47
C LYS A 351 16.92 11.87 0.62
N VAL A 352 16.19 12.54 -0.26
CA VAL A 352 16.73 13.62 -1.11
C VAL A 352 17.29 14.77 -0.26
N PHE A 353 16.53 15.25 0.73
CA PHE A 353 16.98 16.31 1.65
C PHE A 353 18.16 15.88 2.52
N LEU A 354 18.26 14.61 2.89
CA LEU A 354 19.44 14.08 3.58
C LEU A 354 20.69 14.20 2.69
N TYR A 355 20.62 13.77 1.42
CA TYR A 355 21.74 13.88 0.50
C TYR A 355 22.12 15.33 0.20
N ILE A 356 21.14 16.20 -0.02
CA ILE A 356 21.36 17.64 -0.19
C ILE A 356 22.01 18.23 1.07
N GLY A 357 21.52 17.87 2.26
CA GLY A 357 22.04 18.31 3.55
C GLY A 357 23.48 17.87 3.78
N ILE A 358 23.83 16.63 3.44
CA ILE A 358 25.22 16.13 3.47
C ILE A 358 26.10 16.95 2.51
N GLY A 359 25.62 17.19 1.28
CA GLY A 359 26.33 18.01 0.30
C GLY A 359 26.62 19.42 0.82
N PHE A 360 25.63 20.09 1.40
CA PHE A 360 25.80 21.42 2.02
C PHE A 360 26.71 21.38 3.25
N ALA A 361 26.66 20.33 4.07
CA ALA A 361 27.54 20.18 5.22
C ALA A 361 29.00 20.04 4.80
N VAL A 362 29.30 19.22 3.78
CA VAL A 362 30.65 19.08 3.21
C VAL A 362 31.11 20.39 2.60
N PHE A 363 30.25 21.06 1.84
CA PHE A 363 30.56 22.36 1.24
C PHE A 363 30.87 23.42 2.31
N ALA A 364 30.05 23.51 3.36
CA ALA A 364 30.27 24.41 4.49
C ALA A 364 31.57 24.08 5.24
N MET A 365 31.89 22.81 5.41
CA MET A 365 33.13 22.36 6.04
C MET A 365 34.37 22.80 5.25
N ILE A 366 34.34 22.68 3.92
CA ILE A 366 35.43 23.13 3.04
C ILE A 366 35.57 24.65 3.10
N MET A 367 34.46 25.39 3.01
CA MET A 367 34.46 26.85 3.10
C MET A 367 34.99 27.33 4.46
N LEU A 368 34.52 26.76 5.56
CA LEU A 368 34.96 27.11 6.90
C LEU A 368 36.44 26.74 7.12
N SER A 369 36.88 25.59 6.62
CA SER A 369 38.29 25.19 6.65
C SER A 369 39.17 26.20 5.91
N ASN A 370 38.75 26.65 4.72
CA ASN A 370 39.47 27.67 3.95
C ASN A 370 39.52 29.02 4.68
N PHE A 371 38.40 29.43 5.29
CA PHE A 371 38.34 30.64 6.10
C PHE A 371 39.30 30.58 7.28
N ILE A 372 39.30 29.48 8.04
CA ILE A 372 40.19 29.29 9.20
C ILE A 372 41.65 29.24 8.74
N ALA A 373 41.97 28.49 7.68
CA ALA A 373 43.32 28.42 7.13
C ALA A 373 43.86 29.81 6.75
N THR A 374 43.00 30.62 6.13
CA THR A 374 43.34 32.00 5.73
C THR A 374 43.52 32.91 6.96
N SER A 375 42.60 32.84 7.93
CA SER A 375 42.68 33.60 9.18
C SER A 375 43.97 33.30 9.95
N ILE A 376 44.34 32.01 10.08
CA ILE A 376 45.59 31.61 10.74
C ILE A 376 46.80 32.11 9.94
N SER A 377 46.74 32.12 8.60
CA SER A 377 47.84 32.62 7.78
C SER A 377 48.14 34.10 8.05
N TYR A 378 47.13 34.93 8.27
CA TYR A 378 47.32 36.33 8.65
C TYR A 378 47.88 36.50 10.07
N LYS A 379 47.58 35.57 10.99
CA LYS A 379 48.05 35.59 12.39
C LYS A 379 49.35 34.80 12.63
N LYS A 380 50.08 34.39 11.58
CA LYS A 380 51.29 33.55 11.71
C LYS A 380 52.39 34.15 12.61
N GLN A 381 52.66 35.45 12.48
CA GLN A 381 53.68 36.13 13.29
C GLN A 381 53.31 36.14 14.78
N GLU A 382 52.05 36.41 15.10
CA GLU A 382 51.52 36.41 16.47
C GLU A 382 51.66 35.01 17.11
N ILE A 383 51.34 33.95 16.37
CA ILE A 383 51.51 32.56 16.82
C ILE A 383 52.98 32.24 17.08
N GLY A 384 53.88 32.74 16.23
CA GLY A 384 55.33 32.59 16.39
C GLY A 384 55.84 33.24 17.68
N ILE A 385 55.37 34.45 17.98
CA ILE A 385 55.69 35.17 19.22
C ILE A 385 55.14 34.42 20.44
N LEU A 386 53.87 33.99 20.39
CA LEU A 386 53.23 33.24 21.47
C LEU A 386 54.02 31.97 21.84
N ARG A 387 54.50 31.26 20.83
CA ARG A 387 55.32 30.04 21.01
C ARG A 387 56.74 30.34 21.46
N ALA A 388 57.32 31.47 21.09
CA ALA A 388 58.64 31.90 21.57
C ALA A 388 58.64 32.25 23.07
N ILE A 389 57.49 32.73 23.58
CA ILE A 389 57.28 33.06 25.01
C ILE A 389 56.94 31.79 25.83
N GLY A 390 56.70 30.64 25.18
CA GLY A 390 56.54 29.34 25.83
C GLY A 390 55.19 28.64 25.68
N ALA A 391 54.26 29.18 24.86
CA ALA A 391 52.97 28.52 24.61
C ALA A 391 53.16 27.16 23.90
N ARG A 392 52.43 26.12 24.36
CA ARG A 392 52.48 24.80 23.72
C ARG A 392 51.67 24.81 22.42
N SER A 393 51.98 23.90 21.51
CA SER A 393 51.21 23.68 20.27
C SER A 393 49.72 23.41 20.54
N ASN A 394 49.41 22.72 21.65
CA ASN A 394 48.04 22.45 22.06
C ASN A 394 47.31 23.70 22.58
N ASP A 395 48.01 24.68 23.15
CA ASP A 395 47.41 25.92 23.62
C ASP A 395 46.99 26.78 22.43
N VAL A 396 47.85 26.86 21.41
CA VAL A 396 47.53 27.50 20.12
C VAL A 396 46.36 26.79 19.44
N PHE A 397 46.34 25.45 19.42
CA PHE A 397 45.23 24.68 18.87
C PHE A 397 43.90 25.01 19.56
N ARG A 398 43.88 25.06 20.89
CA ARG A 398 42.68 25.38 21.68
C ARG A 398 42.11 26.76 21.37
N ILE A 399 42.97 27.76 21.16
CA ILE A 399 42.52 29.12 20.84
C ILE A 399 41.71 29.13 19.53
N PHE A 400 42.26 28.55 18.46
CA PHE A 400 41.58 28.52 17.16
C PHE A 400 40.37 27.57 17.14
N PHE A 401 40.43 26.48 17.88
CA PHE A 401 39.29 25.59 18.05
C PHE A 401 38.13 26.28 18.78
N LEU A 402 38.42 27.06 19.83
CA LEU A 402 37.43 27.86 20.55
C LEU A 402 36.84 28.97 19.67
N GLU A 403 37.64 29.63 18.84
CA GLU A 403 37.16 30.61 17.86
C GLU A 403 36.16 29.97 16.88
N SER A 404 36.50 28.78 16.37
CA SER A 404 35.63 28.00 15.48
C SER A 404 34.36 27.53 16.19
N PHE A 405 34.46 27.16 17.47
CA PHE A 405 33.32 26.75 18.29
C PHE A 405 32.35 27.91 18.55
N ILE A 406 32.86 29.12 18.83
CA ILE A 406 32.02 30.32 19.00
C ILE A 406 31.25 30.61 17.71
N ILE A 407 31.92 30.54 16.55
CA ILE A 407 31.27 30.69 15.24
C ILE A 407 30.17 29.63 15.04
N ALA A 408 30.46 28.38 15.41
CA ALA A 408 29.49 27.29 15.33
C ALA A 408 28.25 27.54 16.21
N MET A 409 28.43 28.06 17.42
CA MET A 409 27.34 28.37 18.34
C MET A 409 26.48 29.53 17.83
N ILE A 410 27.09 30.57 17.27
CA ILE A 410 26.36 31.69 16.65
C ILE A 410 25.52 31.17 15.47
N ASN A 411 26.13 30.36 14.61
CA ASN A 411 25.44 29.74 13.48
C ASN A 411 24.29 28.84 13.95
N PHE A 412 24.50 28.02 14.99
CA PHE A 412 23.46 27.17 15.55
C PHE A 412 22.25 27.98 16.01
N VAL A 413 22.46 29.09 16.73
CA VAL A 413 21.35 29.95 17.21
C VAL A 413 20.61 30.57 16.03
N LEU A 414 21.34 31.14 15.06
CA LEU A 414 20.74 31.76 13.88
C LEU A 414 19.98 30.74 13.02
N SER A 415 20.56 29.57 12.77
CA SER A 415 19.92 28.48 12.04
C SER A 415 18.68 27.97 12.76
N THR A 416 18.72 27.80 14.08
CA THR A 416 17.55 27.35 14.86
C THR A 416 16.39 28.32 14.73
N ILE A 417 16.65 29.62 14.86
CA ILE A 417 15.62 30.66 14.70
C ILE A 417 15.11 30.68 13.25
N GLY A 418 16.01 30.68 12.26
CA GLY A 418 15.66 30.71 10.85
C GLY A 418 14.82 29.50 10.42
N THR A 419 15.19 28.30 10.85
CA THR A 419 14.43 27.07 10.59
C THR A 419 13.07 27.09 11.28
N GLY A 420 12.99 27.58 12.52
CA GLY A 420 11.71 27.73 13.22
C GLY A 420 10.75 28.66 12.49
N VAL A 421 11.22 29.82 12.05
CA VAL A 421 10.42 30.80 11.29
C VAL A 421 10.02 30.23 9.92
N ALA A 422 10.95 29.64 9.18
CA ALA A 422 10.65 29.04 7.88
C ALA A 422 9.60 27.93 7.99
N THR A 423 9.70 27.08 9.01
CA THR A 423 8.73 26.01 9.28
C THR A 423 7.33 26.58 9.52
N ALA A 424 7.22 27.65 10.32
CA ALA A 424 5.94 28.31 10.58
C ALA A 424 5.34 28.93 9.31
N ILE A 425 6.15 29.59 8.48
CA ILE A 425 5.70 30.19 7.21
C ILE A 425 5.22 29.10 6.25
N ILE A 426 6.00 28.04 6.05
CA ILE A 426 5.67 26.94 5.13
C ILE A 426 4.39 26.23 5.58
N ASN A 427 4.26 25.89 6.86
CA ASN A 427 3.02 25.31 7.39
C ASN A 427 1.83 26.28 7.23
N GLY A 428 2.02 27.58 7.41
CA GLY A 428 0.99 28.59 7.16
C GLY A 428 0.56 28.68 5.70
N MET A 429 1.50 28.55 4.76
CA MET A 429 1.21 28.49 3.33
C MET A 429 0.42 27.24 2.96
N PHE A 430 0.79 26.07 3.49
CA PHE A 430 0.04 24.83 3.26
C PHE A 430 -1.39 24.92 3.78
N ARG A 431 -1.60 25.46 4.98
CA ARG A 431 -2.95 25.65 5.53
C ARG A 431 -3.80 26.58 4.67
N LYS A 432 -3.23 27.67 4.15
CA LYS A 432 -3.98 28.65 3.35
C LYS A 432 -4.24 28.22 1.91
N LYS A 433 -3.28 27.56 1.25
CA LYS A 433 -3.35 27.25 -0.19
C LYS A 433 -3.84 25.83 -0.49
N ALA A 434 -3.50 24.86 0.36
CA ALA A 434 -3.81 23.45 0.11
C ALA A 434 -4.99 22.94 0.96
N GLY A 435 -5.55 23.75 1.87
CA GLY A 435 -6.65 23.33 2.75
C GLY A 435 -6.26 22.25 3.77
N ILE A 436 -4.98 21.91 3.84
CA ILE A 436 -4.45 20.86 4.71
C ILE A 436 -4.42 21.39 6.15
N LEU A 437 -5.31 20.88 7.00
CA LEU A 437 -5.41 21.27 8.42
C LEU A 437 -4.35 20.59 9.30
N ILE A 438 -3.65 19.58 8.79
CA ILE A 438 -2.57 18.89 9.50
C ILE A 438 -1.25 19.65 9.42
N THR A 439 -0.46 19.57 10.50
CA THR A 439 0.89 20.16 10.54
C THR A 439 1.87 19.17 9.93
N ILE A 440 2.43 19.50 8.76
CA ILE A 440 3.29 18.58 8.00
C ILE A 440 4.72 18.63 8.53
N LEU A 441 5.27 19.82 8.76
CA LEU A 441 6.63 19.99 9.26
C LEU A 441 6.63 20.22 10.77
N ASN A 442 7.22 19.28 11.51
CA ASN A 442 7.38 19.36 12.97
C ASN A 442 8.83 19.69 13.34
N PHE A 443 9.06 20.92 13.82
CA PHE A 443 10.35 21.37 14.35
C PHE A 443 10.32 21.31 15.89
N GLY A 444 10.76 20.18 16.45
CA GLY A 444 10.75 19.92 17.89
C GLY A 444 12.15 19.87 18.52
N PRO A 445 12.23 19.50 19.82
CA PRO A 445 13.49 19.45 20.57
C PRO A 445 14.55 18.53 19.95
N ARG A 446 14.12 17.43 19.31
CA ARG A 446 15.02 16.49 18.63
C ARG A 446 15.77 17.15 17.46
N GLN A 447 15.08 17.97 16.68
CA GLN A 447 15.65 18.67 15.52
C GLN A 447 16.65 19.74 15.97
N ILE A 448 16.34 20.44 17.07
CA ILE A 448 17.27 21.42 17.68
C ILE A 448 18.55 20.72 18.15
N LEU A 449 18.43 19.58 18.82
CA LEU A 449 19.59 18.81 19.26
C LEU A 449 20.44 18.31 18.08
N LEU A 450 19.80 17.83 17.02
CA LEU A 450 20.50 17.41 15.80
C LEU A 450 21.25 18.57 15.13
N LEU A 451 20.63 19.75 15.04
CA LEU A 451 21.29 20.95 14.52
C LEU A 451 22.53 21.30 15.34
N LEU A 452 22.43 21.27 16.66
CA LEU A 452 23.57 21.54 17.55
C LEU A 452 24.74 20.58 17.29
N VAL A 453 24.45 19.28 17.25
CA VAL A 453 25.46 18.23 17.02
C VAL A 453 26.11 18.41 15.64
N ILE A 454 25.33 18.67 14.60
CA ILE A 454 25.85 18.88 13.24
C ILE A 454 26.69 20.15 13.17
N SER A 455 26.23 21.27 13.74
CA SER A 455 26.98 22.54 13.75
C SER A 455 28.34 22.40 14.44
N ILE A 456 28.38 21.76 15.61
CA ILE A 456 29.63 21.50 16.33
C ILE A 456 30.51 20.53 15.54
N GLY A 457 29.94 19.46 14.99
CA GLY A 457 30.67 18.46 14.19
C GLY A 457 31.32 19.08 12.95
N VAL A 458 30.58 19.88 12.19
CA VAL A 458 31.11 20.58 11.00
C VAL A 458 32.24 21.51 11.37
N ALA A 459 32.09 22.32 12.42
CA ALA A 459 33.13 23.25 12.87
C ALA A 459 34.38 22.53 13.40
N ALA A 460 34.19 21.43 14.14
CA ALA A 460 35.30 20.63 14.65
C ALA A 460 36.12 20.03 13.51
N VAL A 461 35.47 19.39 12.52
CA VAL A 461 36.18 18.77 11.39
C VAL A 461 36.81 19.83 10.47
N ALA A 462 36.11 20.93 10.20
CA ALA A 462 36.62 22.03 9.37
C ALA A 462 37.87 22.69 9.97
N SER A 463 37.91 22.86 11.29
CA SER A 463 39.03 23.51 11.98
C SER A 463 40.21 22.57 12.23
N PHE A 464 39.97 21.27 12.35
CA PHE A 464 40.99 20.30 12.77
C PHE A 464 42.23 20.29 11.87
N ILE A 465 42.04 20.12 10.55
CA ILE A 465 43.13 20.00 9.58
C ILE A 465 44.02 21.25 9.51
N PRO A 466 43.49 22.47 9.27
CA PRO A 466 44.33 23.66 9.15
C PRO A 466 45.03 24.02 10.46
N VAL A 467 44.37 23.85 11.61
CA VAL A 467 44.94 24.18 12.91
C VAL A 467 46.06 23.20 13.29
N TYR A 468 45.86 21.89 13.06
CA TYR A 468 46.88 20.86 13.33
C TYR A 468 48.15 21.11 12.52
N LYS A 469 48.02 21.40 11.22
CA LYS A 469 49.14 21.61 10.29
C LYS A 469 50.02 22.81 10.68
N ILE A 470 49.48 23.81 11.38
CA ILE A 470 50.22 25.02 11.79
C ILE A 470 50.76 24.88 13.21
N ALA A 471 49.99 24.27 14.12
CA ALA A 471 50.46 23.97 15.48
C ALA A 471 51.72 23.07 15.49
N SER A 472 51.91 22.24 14.47
CA SER A 472 53.09 21.37 14.32
C SER A 472 54.34 22.02 13.70
N LYS A 473 54.24 23.20 13.07
CA LYS A 473 55.41 23.87 12.44
C LYS A 473 56.41 24.36 13.48
N ARG A 474 57.68 24.56 13.13
CA ARG A 474 58.69 25.04 14.09
C ARG A 474 58.57 26.57 14.28
N PRO A 475 58.76 27.12 15.50
CA PRO A 475 58.61 28.56 15.77
C PRO A 475 59.48 29.45 14.88
N ILE A 476 60.70 28.97 14.55
CA ILE A 476 61.65 29.71 13.72
C ILE A 476 61.22 29.84 12.25
N GLU A 477 60.42 28.91 11.74
CA GLU A 477 59.85 28.97 10.39
C GLU A 477 58.65 29.92 10.30
N ALA A 478 57.98 30.22 11.43
CA ALA A 478 56.86 31.16 11.45
C ALA A 478 57.31 32.63 11.45
N ILE A 479 58.53 32.92 11.93
CA ILE A 479 59.07 34.27 12.08
C ILE A 479 59.89 34.70 10.84
N ARG A 480 60.55 33.75 10.17
CA ARG A 480 61.32 34.04 8.96
C ARG A 480 60.40 33.96 7.74
N ASN A 481 59.84 35.10 7.31
CA ASN A 481 58.97 35.26 6.13
C ASN A 481 59.60 34.73 4.82
N ARG A 482 59.62 33.40 4.63
CA ARG A 482 59.79 32.72 3.34
C ARG A 482 58.84 31.55 3.25
#